data_AF-A0A8T0B6G7-F1
#
_entry.id   AF-A0A8T0B6G7-F1
#
_cell.length_a   1.000
_cell.length_b   1.000
_cell.length_c   1.000
_cell.angle_alpha   90.00
_cell.angle_beta   90.00
_cell.angle_gamma   90.00
#
_symmetry.space_group_name_H-M   'P 1'
#
loop_
_entity.id
_entity.type
_entity.pdbx_description
1 polymer ?
#
loop_
_entity_poly.entity_id
_entity_poly.type
_entity_poly.pdbx_seq_one_letter_code
_entity_poly.pdbx_strand_id
1 'polypeptide(L)'
;MTSLRGNVIECLEGRDSSVCRYTLLMERPHIQVTFKGAVLYQTQSGHLHTLQFSGKLSTTDFIRPLMLSTEEYGKLWLSFSNDVKQNLKLLTGTESPLITTLNALQENLRIHTVHIIGSEGIVACRLLNGAPCLMHCRVHGASLAVRLRSPLPAFPDCLLYHCQRVLQEP
;
A
#
# COMPACT_ATOMS: atom_id res chain seq x y z
N MET A 1 -16.30 -8.96 9.22
CA MET A 1 -16.40 -7.62 8.60
C MET A 1 -15.41 -7.52 7.43
N THR A 2 -15.89 -7.22 6.23
CA THR A 2 -15.17 -7.33 4.93
C THR A 2 -14.04 -6.31 4.76
N SER A 3 -12.86 -6.71 4.26
CA SER A 3 -11.71 -5.81 4.05
C SER A 3 -11.71 -5.11 2.68
N LEU A 4 -12.34 -5.74 1.68
CA LEU A 4 -12.51 -5.22 0.34
C LEU A 4 -14.00 -5.03 0.05
N ARG A 5 -14.35 -3.90 -0.56
CA ARG A 5 -15.66 -3.62 -1.12
C ARG A 5 -15.52 -3.48 -2.64
N GLY A 6 -16.41 -4.13 -3.40
CA GLY A 6 -16.40 -4.11 -4.85
C GLY A 6 -17.77 -3.73 -5.42
N ASN A 7 -17.80 -2.88 -6.45
CA ASN A 7 -19.01 -2.57 -7.22
C ASN A 7 -18.71 -2.67 -8.74
N VAL A 8 -19.68 -3.19 -9.51
CA VAL A 8 -19.63 -3.16 -10.99
C VAL A 8 -19.78 -1.71 -11.45
N ILE A 9 -18.91 -1.28 -12.35
CA ILE A 9 -18.97 0.05 -12.95
C ILE A 9 -19.62 -0.04 -14.33
N GLU A 10 -19.16 -0.99 -15.15
CA GLU A 10 -19.48 -1.03 -16.58
C GLU A 10 -19.21 -2.43 -17.16
N CYS A 11 -20.06 -2.85 -18.09
CA CYS A 11 -19.84 -4.01 -18.95
C CYS A 11 -19.75 -3.52 -20.40
N LEU A 12 -18.59 -3.66 -21.01
CA LEU A 12 -18.36 -3.30 -22.41
C LEU A 12 -18.50 -4.55 -23.27
N GLU A 13 -19.42 -4.54 -24.21
CA GLU A 13 -19.62 -5.63 -25.16
C GLU A 13 -18.82 -5.37 -26.45
N GLY A 14 -17.96 -6.31 -26.81
CA GLY A 14 -17.34 -6.44 -28.12
C GLY A 14 -17.95 -7.60 -28.90
N ARG A 15 -17.53 -7.80 -30.16
CA ARG A 15 -18.07 -8.87 -31.02
C ARG A 15 -17.89 -10.28 -30.43
N ASP A 16 -16.75 -10.55 -29.80
CA ASP A 16 -16.39 -11.87 -29.25
C ASP A 16 -15.92 -11.80 -27.78
N SER A 17 -16.06 -10.64 -27.12
CA SER A 17 -15.58 -10.45 -25.74
C SER A 17 -16.47 -9.49 -24.97
N SER A 18 -16.57 -9.70 -23.66
CA SER A 18 -17.20 -8.76 -22.74
C SER A 18 -16.21 -8.38 -21.65
N VAL A 19 -16.07 -7.09 -21.38
CA VAL A 19 -15.16 -6.57 -20.34
C VAL A 19 -15.99 -5.99 -19.19
N CYS A 20 -15.93 -6.61 -18.02
CA CYS A 20 -16.57 -6.11 -16.81
C CYS A 20 -15.55 -5.36 -15.95
N ARG A 21 -15.80 -4.07 -15.69
CA ARG A 21 -14.94 -3.23 -14.84
C ARG A 21 -15.51 -3.14 -13.43
N TYR A 22 -14.67 -3.41 -12.44
CA TYR A 22 -15.01 -3.33 -11.03
C TYR A 22 -14.14 -2.29 -10.33
N THR A 23 -14.73 -1.48 -9.46
CA THR A 23 -13.95 -0.69 -8.49
C THR A 23 -13.83 -1.49 -7.22
N LEU A 24 -12.60 -1.62 -6.72
CA LEU A 24 -12.31 -2.21 -5.43
C LEU A 24 -11.79 -1.14 -4.47
N LEU A 25 -12.31 -1.14 -3.25
CA LEU A 25 -11.88 -0.27 -2.15
C LEU A 25 -11.41 -1.13 -0.98
N MET A 26 -10.19 -0.87 -0.50
CA MET A 26 -9.66 -1.44 0.74
C MET A 26 -10.04 -0.55 1.92
N GLU A 27 -11.18 -0.85 2.56
CA GLU A 27 -11.69 -0.07 3.71
C GLU A 27 -10.81 -0.24 4.94
N ARG A 28 -10.26 -1.45 5.13
CA ARG A 28 -9.30 -1.76 6.18
C ARG A 28 -8.01 -2.28 5.56
N PRO A 29 -6.84 -1.68 5.89
CA PRO A 29 -5.56 -2.17 5.43
C PRO A 29 -5.33 -3.61 5.86
N HIS A 30 -4.90 -4.43 4.92
CA HIS A 30 -4.46 -5.80 5.14
C HIS A 30 -3.25 -6.06 4.24
N ILE A 31 -2.28 -6.82 4.76
CA ILE A 31 -1.07 -7.22 4.01
C ILE A 31 -1.46 -7.79 2.65
N GLN A 32 -2.41 -8.73 2.66
CA GLN A 32 -2.97 -9.37 1.48
C GLN A 32 -4.42 -9.76 1.74
N VAL A 33 -5.24 -9.66 0.70
CA VAL A 33 -6.64 -10.06 0.68
C VAL A 33 -6.89 -10.89 -0.57
N THR A 34 -7.65 -11.97 -0.42
CA THR A 34 -8.10 -12.77 -1.56
C THR A 34 -9.51 -12.33 -1.95
N PHE A 35 -9.71 -12.03 -3.23
CA PHE A 35 -11.05 -11.86 -3.79
C PHE A 35 -11.43 -13.11 -4.58
N LYS A 36 -12.73 -13.40 -4.59
CA LYS A 36 -13.33 -14.51 -5.34
C LYS A 36 -14.53 -13.97 -6.10
N GLY A 37 -14.78 -14.53 -7.27
CA GLY A 37 -15.92 -14.20 -8.09
C GLY A 37 -16.34 -15.39 -8.93
N ALA A 38 -17.50 -15.27 -9.56
CA ALA A 38 -18.04 -16.27 -10.45
C ALA A 38 -18.58 -15.60 -11.71
N VAL A 39 -18.36 -16.22 -12.86
CA VAL A 39 -18.98 -15.87 -14.13
C VAL A 39 -20.04 -16.92 -14.42
N LEU A 40 -21.30 -16.47 -14.49
CA LEU A 40 -22.42 -17.32 -14.90
C LEU A 40 -22.64 -17.11 -16.40
N TYR A 41 -22.67 -18.19 -17.17
CA TYR A 41 -22.86 -18.13 -18.61
C TYR A 41 -23.64 -19.34 -19.12
N GLN A 42 -24.28 -19.19 -20.27
CA GLN A 42 -25.09 -20.22 -20.90
C GLN A 42 -24.49 -20.59 -22.25
N THR A 43 -24.27 -21.89 -22.49
CA THR A 43 -23.72 -22.40 -23.76
C THR A 43 -24.82 -22.95 -24.66
N GLN A 44 -25.88 -23.51 -24.08
CA GLN A 44 -27.05 -24.06 -24.75
C GLN A 44 -28.31 -23.77 -23.91
N SER A 45 -29.49 -23.77 -24.53
CA SER A 45 -30.76 -23.57 -23.82
C SER A 45 -30.91 -24.57 -22.67
N GLY A 46 -31.11 -24.08 -21.44
CA GLY A 46 -31.22 -24.89 -20.22
C GLY A 46 -29.89 -25.24 -19.51
N HIS A 47 -28.72 -25.06 -20.14
CA HIS A 47 -27.42 -25.40 -19.52
C HIS A 47 -26.67 -24.17 -19.03
N LEU A 48 -26.80 -23.90 -17.73
CA LEU A 48 -26.15 -22.79 -17.05
C LEU A 48 -24.84 -23.27 -16.42
N HIS A 49 -23.73 -22.64 -16.79
CA HIS A 49 -22.40 -22.92 -16.28
C HIS A 49 -21.97 -21.81 -15.30
N THR A 50 -21.21 -22.21 -14.28
CA THR A 50 -20.59 -21.28 -13.35
C THR A 50 -19.08 -21.48 -13.36
N LEU A 51 -18.34 -20.47 -13.79
CA LEU A 51 -16.89 -20.44 -13.76
C LEU A 51 -16.42 -19.63 -12.55
N GLN A 52 -15.73 -20.27 -11.61
CA GLN A 52 -15.18 -19.60 -10.43
C GLN A 52 -13.79 -19.02 -10.74
N PHE A 53 -13.50 -17.85 -10.21
CA PHE A 53 -12.15 -17.26 -10.26
C PHE A 53 -11.78 -16.66 -8.91
N SER A 54 -10.47 -16.54 -8.68
CA SER A 54 -9.94 -15.87 -7.49
C SER A 54 -8.63 -15.19 -7.80
N GLY A 55 -8.35 -14.12 -7.06
CA GLY A 55 -7.09 -13.40 -7.13
C GLY A 55 -6.68 -12.86 -5.78
N LYS A 56 -5.46 -12.35 -5.71
CA LYS A 56 -4.88 -11.77 -4.50
C LYS A 56 -4.58 -10.29 -4.78
N LEU A 57 -4.89 -9.46 -3.81
CA LEU A 57 -4.52 -8.05 -3.77
C LEU A 57 -3.79 -7.79 -2.46
N SER A 58 -2.83 -6.89 -2.48
CA SER A 58 -2.00 -6.52 -1.36
C SER A 58 -2.21 -5.05 -1.00
N THR A 59 -1.72 -4.63 0.17
CA THR A 59 -1.81 -3.21 0.55
C THR A 59 -1.13 -2.30 -0.47
N THR A 60 -0.03 -2.75 -1.09
CA THR A 60 0.75 -1.96 -2.06
C THR A 60 -0.04 -1.65 -3.33
N ASP A 61 -1.02 -2.48 -3.72
CA ASP A 61 -1.93 -2.21 -4.83
C ASP A 61 -2.80 -0.96 -4.57
N PHE A 62 -3.09 -0.67 -3.30
CA PHE A 62 -3.93 0.44 -2.86
C PHE A 62 -3.14 1.63 -2.33
N ILE A 63 -1.84 1.51 -2.06
CA ILE A 63 -1.02 2.64 -1.58
C ILE A 63 -0.75 3.63 -2.71
N ARG A 64 -0.84 4.92 -2.40
CA ARG A 64 -0.48 6.02 -3.29
C ARG A 64 0.43 7.01 -2.55
N PRO A 65 1.34 7.69 -3.27
CA PRO A 65 2.16 8.72 -2.67
C PRO A 65 1.28 9.86 -2.17
N LEU A 66 1.64 10.45 -1.05
CA LEU A 66 0.94 11.61 -0.49
C LEU A 66 1.93 12.77 -0.42
N MET A 67 1.77 13.72 -1.33
CA MET A 67 2.56 14.95 -1.35
C MET A 67 2.10 15.85 -0.20
N LEU A 68 3.02 16.21 0.68
CA LEU A 68 2.79 17.09 1.82
C LEU A 68 3.93 18.08 1.92
N SER A 69 3.65 19.27 2.45
CA SER A 69 4.68 20.11 3.03
C SER A 69 5.17 19.55 4.38
N THR A 70 6.33 20.01 4.84
CA THR A 70 6.86 19.67 6.17
C THR A 70 5.92 20.15 7.29
N GLU A 71 5.23 21.28 7.10
CA GLU A 71 4.25 21.81 8.05
C GLU A 71 3.01 20.92 8.17
N GLU A 72 2.41 20.54 7.03
CA GLU A 72 1.26 19.62 7.00
C GLU A 72 1.62 18.25 7.60
N TYR A 73 2.80 17.74 7.28
CA TYR A 73 3.32 16.52 7.88
C TYR A 73 3.37 16.64 9.41
N GLY A 74 3.93 17.73 9.94
CA GLY A 74 4.03 17.96 11.38
C GLY A 74 2.65 17.98 12.08
N LYS A 75 1.67 18.67 11.50
CA LYS A 75 0.29 18.71 12.01
C LYS A 75 -0.35 17.32 12.06
N LEU A 76 -0.26 16.57 10.96
CA LEU A 76 -0.83 15.22 10.87
C LEU A 76 -0.11 14.24 11.81
N TRP A 77 1.22 14.32 11.89
CA TRP A 77 2.03 13.46 12.74
C TRP A 77 1.63 13.54 14.21
N LEU A 78 1.30 14.73 14.70
CA LEU A 78 0.84 14.94 16.07
C LEU A 78 -0.60 14.45 16.30
N SER A 79 -1.43 14.44 15.25
CA SER A 79 -2.85 14.06 15.34
C SER A 79 -3.12 12.56 15.39
N PHE A 80 -2.17 11.71 14.97
CA PHE A 80 -2.39 10.26 14.86
C PHE A 80 -1.98 9.53 16.13
N SER A 81 -2.80 8.60 16.60
CA SER A 81 -2.53 7.82 17.82
C SER A 81 -1.91 6.45 17.54
N ASN A 82 -2.33 5.75 16.48
CA ASN A 82 -1.81 4.42 16.18
C ASN A 82 -0.40 4.54 15.61
N ASP A 83 0.56 3.90 16.28
CA ASP A 83 1.95 3.87 15.85
C ASP A 83 2.62 2.52 16.04
N VAL A 84 3.58 2.23 15.15
CA VAL A 84 4.49 1.09 15.25
C VAL A 84 5.92 1.57 15.08
N LYS A 85 6.85 0.95 15.80
CA LYS A 85 8.28 1.25 15.75
C LYS A 85 9.08 -0.02 15.49
N GLN A 86 10.02 0.05 14.57
CA GLN A 86 10.93 -1.07 14.29
C GLN A 86 12.21 -0.61 13.61
N ASN A 87 13.27 -1.39 13.77
CA ASN A 87 14.50 -1.23 13.00
C ASN A 87 14.41 -2.06 11.72
N LEU A 88 14.59 -1.42 10.58
CA LEU A 88 14.70 -2.05 9.27
C LEU A 88 16.15 -2.17 8.84
N LYS A 89 16.41 -3.03 7.85
CA LYS A 89 17.74 -3.13 7.22
C LYS A 89 18.06 -1.81 6.51
N LEU A 90 19.27 -1.31 6.72
CA LEU A 90 19.78 -0.16 6.01
C LEU A 90 20.49 -0.64 4.75
N LEU A 91 20.10 -0.13 3.58
CA LEU A 91 20.80 -0.42 2.33
C LEU A 91 22.04 0.45 2.21
N THR A 92 23.10 -0.12 1.65
CA THR A 92 24.33 0.58 1.30
C THR A 92 24.44 0.65 -0.22
N GLY A 93 24.65 1.84 -0.75
CA GLY A 93 24.78 2.07 -2.19
C GLY A 93 25.86 3.10 -2.49
N THR A 94 25.81 3.65 -3.71
CA THR A 94 26.70 4.74 -4.15
C THR A 94 26.38 6.08 -3.47
N GLU A 95 25.11 6.29 -3.11
CA GLU A 95 24.64 7.47 -2.39
C GLU A 95 24.67 7.24 -0.87
N SER A 96 24.17 8.22 -0.10
CA SER A 96 24.03 8.03 1.35
C SER A 96 23.09 6.83 1.64
N PRO A 97 23.38 6.00 2.67
CA PRO A 97 22.58 4.82 2.99
C PRO A 97 21.08 5.11 3.19
N LEU A 98 20.78 6.28 3.76
CA LEU A 98 19.39 6.74 3.93
C LEU A 98 18.71 6.96 2.58
N ILE A 99 19.34 7.71 1.67
CA ILE A 99 18.77 8.01 0.35
C ILE A 99 18.60 6.71 -0.45
N THR A 100 19.61 5.84 -0.48
CA THR A 100 19.51 4.54 -1.16
C THR A 100 18.33 3.72 -0.64
N THR A 101 18.15 3.67 0.69
CA THR A 101 17.03 2.94 1.32
C THR A 101 15.68 3.57 0.98
N LEU A 102 15.57 4.90 1.05
CA LEU A 102 14.33 5.62 0.75
C LEU A 102 13.93 5.50 -0.73
N ASN A 103 14.89 5.55 -1.66
CA ASN A 103 14.64 5.37 -3.08
C ASN A 103 14.07 3.98 -3.36
N ALA A 104 14.67 2.93 -2.79
CA ALA A 104 14.16 1.56 -2.93
C ALA A 104 12.71 1.43 -2.41
N LEU A 105 12.40 2.03 -1.26
CA LEU A 105 11.04 2.04 -0.72
C LEU A 105 10.06 2.83 -1.60
N GLN A 106 10.48 3.99 -2.12
CA GLN A 106 9.67 4.84 -2.98
C GLN A 106 9.32 4.15 -4.31
N GLU A 107 10.29 3.50 -4.94
CA GLU A 107 10.11 2.77 -6.20
C GLU A 107 9.16 1.57 -6.04
N ASN A 108 9.30 0.80 -4.96
CA ASN A 108 8.54 -0.44 -4.77
C ASN A 108 7.17 -0.24 -4.11
N LEU A 109 7.04 0.73 -3.20
CA LEU A 109 5.82 0.92 -2.40
C LEU A 109 5.00 2.15 -2.82
N ARG A 110 5.50 2.94 -3.78
CA ARG A 110 4.86 4.18 -4.25
C ARG A 110 4.57 5.15 -3.10
N ILE A 111 5.56 5.31 -2.21
CA ILE A 111 5.52 6.27 -1.10
C ILE A 111 6.29 7.54 -1.49
N HIS A 112 6.03 8.65 -0.80
CA HIS A 112 6.68 9.93 -1.10
C HIS A 112 7.59 10.38 0.03
N THR A 113 8.87 10.59 -0.28
CA THR A 113 9.81 11.25 0.63
C THR A 113 9.50 12.74 0.69
N VAL A 114 8.97 13.21 1.81
CA VAL A 114 8.58 14.61 2.03
C VAL A 114 9.81 15.49 2.23
N HIS A 115 10.76 15.04 3.07
CA HIS A 115 11.99 15.78 3.34
C HIS A 115 13.05 14.86 3.96
N ILE A 116 14.32 15.19 3.74
CA ILE A 116 15.48 14.56 4.38
C ILE A 116 16.20 15.61 5.21
N ILE A 117 16.43 15.31 6.48
CA ILE A 117 17.02 16.23 7.46
C ILE A 117 18.22 15.52 8.10
N GLY A 118 19.41 15.75 7.56
CA GLY A 118 20.63 15.07 8.01
C GLY A 118 20.53 13.56 7.82
N SER A 119 20.53 12.80 8.92
CA SER A 119 20.40 11.33 8.93
C SER A 119 18.97 10.85 9.18
N GLU A 120 17.99 11.74 9.09
CA GLU A 120 16.57 11.47 9.27
C GLU A 120 15.78 11.76 7.98
N GLY A 121 14.67 11.06 7.80
CA GLY A 121 13.77 11.23 6.67
C GLY A 121 12.31 11.15 7.13
N ILE A 122 11.47 11.97 6.51
CA ILE A 122 10.02 11.92 6.69
C ILE A 122 9.36 11.56 5.36
N VAL A 123 8.41 10.63 5.43
CA VAL A 123 7.80 9.99 4.27
C VAL A 123 6.31 9.88 4.50
N ALA A 124 5.52 10.06 3.44
CA ALA A 124 4.07 10.01 3.50
C ALA A 124 3.48 9.20 2.35
N CYS A 125 2.44 8.44 2.67
CA CYS A 125 1.59 7.78 1.69
C CYS A 125 0.15 7.75 2.20
N ARG A 126 -0.76 7.24 1.37
CA ARG A 126 -2.15 7.03 1.75
C ARG A 126 -2.72 5.81 1.06
N LEU A 127 -3.80 5.25 1.61
CA LEU A 127 -4.65 4.37 0.82
C LEU A 127 -5.36 5.18 -0.26
N LEU A 128 -5.64 4.52 -1.40
CA LEU A 128 -6.42 5.08 -2.50
C LEU A 128 -7.77 5.55 -1.96
N ASN A 129 -8.04 6.87 -2.06
CA ASN A 129 -9.22 7.53 -1.49
C ASN A 129 -9.43 7.27 0.01
N GLY A 130 -8.36 7.00 0.75
CA GLY A 130 -8.40 6.67 2.16
C GLY A 130 -7.44 7.48 3.01
N ALA A 131 -7.24 7.02 4.24
CA ALA A 131 -6.46 7.71 5.24
C ALA A 131 -4.94 7.65 4.97
N PRO A 132 -4.17 8.63 5.48
CA PRO A 132 -2.71 8.65 5.34
C PRO A 132 -2.00 7.66 6.27
N CYS A 133 -0.77 7.30 5.91
CA CYS A 133 0.22 6.74 6.80
C CYS A 133 1.50 7.55 6.66
N LEU A 134 2.04 7.98 7.79
CA LEU A 134 3.28 8.75 7.88
C LEU A 134 4.38 7.86 8.43
N MET A 135 5.60 8.10 7.97
CA MET A 135 6.78 7.37 8.41
C MET A 135 7.90 8.36 8.70
N HIS A 136 8.40 8.33 9.93
CA HIS A 136 9.67 8.95 10.30
C HIS A 136 10.73 7.86 10.37
N CYS A 137 11.86 8.08 9.71
CA CYS A 137 12.98 7.15 9.74
C CYS A 137 14.30 7.85 10.04
N ARG A 138 15.21 7.14 10.70
CA ARG A 138 16.52 7.65 11.13
C ARG A 138 17.57 6.57 10.96
N VAL A 139 18.75 6.94 10.46
CA VAL A 139 19.90 6.04 10.49
C VAL A 139 20.36 5.82 11.93
N HIS A 140 20.46 4.56 12.33
CA HIS A 140 20.92 4.14 13.65
C HIS A 140 21.89 2.96 13.51
N GLY A 141 23.18 3.28 13.49
CA GLY A 141 24.23 2.29 13.22
C GLY A 141 24.06 1.68 11.83
N ALA A 142 24.04 0.35 11.75
CA ALA A 142 23.81 -0.40 10.51
C ALA A 142 22.31 -0.65 10.21
N SER A 143 21.41 0.06 10.87
CA SER A 143 19.95 -0.12 10.73
C SER A 143 19.23 1.21 10.49
N LEU A 144 18.01 1.12 9.95
CA LEU A 144 17.10 2.24 9.81
C LEU A 144 16.02 2.14 10.89
N ALA A 145 16.08 3.00 11.90
CA ALA A 145 15.04 3.10 12.92
C ALA A 145 13.82 3.79 12.34
N VAL A 146 12.67 3.10 12.29
CA VAL A 146 11.44 3.59 11.67
C VAL A 146 10.32 3.68 12.69
N ARG A 147 9.52 4.74 12.60
CA ARG A 147 8.24 4.90 13.29
C ARG A 147 7.18 5.25 12.25
N LEU A 148 6.10 4.47 12.21
CA LEU A 148 4.96 4.75 11.36
C LEU A 148 3.76 5.17 12.19
N ARG A 149 2.94 6.10 11.68
CA ARG A 149 1.71 6.57 12.32
C ARG A 149 0.56 6.70 11.34
N SER A 150 -0.65 6.34 11.76
CA SER A 150 -1.88 6.46 10.95
C SER A 150 -3.11 6.59 11.83
N PRO A 151 -4.20 7.23 11.36
CA PRO A 151 -5.51 7.12 12.02
C PRO A 151 -6.13 5.72 11.88
N LEU A 152 -5.63 4.88 10.95
CA LEU A 152 -6.10 3.50 10.78
C LEU A 152 -5.19 2.52 11.57
N PRO A 153 -5.72 1.74 12.52
CA PRO A 153 -4.90 0.91 13.41
C PRO A 153 -3.98 -0.09 12.71
N ALA A 154 -4.48 -0.77 11.67
CA ALA A 154 -3.72 -1.82 10.99
C ALA A 154 -2.77 -1.31 9.88
N PHE A 155 -2.84 -0.02 9.53
CA PHE A 155 -2.09 0.49 8.37
C PHE A 155 -0.58 0.59 8.64
N PRO A 156 -0.12 1.09 9.81
CA PRO A 156 1.30 1.14 10.14
C PRO A 156 1.96 -0.24 10.06
N ASP A 157 1.33 -1.28 10.61
CA ASP A 157 1.84 -2.66 10.56
C ASP A 157 1.86 -3.24 9.15
N CYS A 158 0.81 -3.01 8.35
CA CYS A 158 0.78 -3.48 6.97
C CYS A 158 1.87 -2.82 6.12
N LEU A 159 2.06 -1.50 6.27
CA LEU A 159 3.11 -0.78 5.56
C LEU A 159 4.50 -1.23 6.03
N LEU A 160 4.70 -1.41 7.33
CA LEU A 160 5.95 -1.92 7.90
C LEU A 160 6.33 -3.28 7.32
N TYR A 161 5.38 -4.21 7.22
CA TYR A 161 5.59 -5.51 6.61
C TYR A 161 6.11 -5.39 5.17
N HIS A 162 5.51 -4.51 4.36
CA HIS A 162 5.95 -4.32 2.98
C HIS A 162 7.31 -3.63 2.89
N CYS A 163 7.61 -2.67 3.79
CA CYS A 163 8.95 -2.10 3.89
C CYS A 163 10.00 -3.16 4.21
N GLN A 164 9.74 -4.06 5.15
CA GLN A 164 10.65 -5.16 5.46
C GLN A 164 10.92 -6.04 4.24
N ARG A 165 9.85 -6.38 3.49
CA ARG A 165 9.97 -7.22 2.30
C ARG A 165 10.86 -6.59 1.22
N VAL A 166 10.64 -5.32 0.90
CA VAL A 166 11.46 -4.59 -0.08
C VAL A 166 12.93 -4.56 0.32
N LEU A 167 13.22 -4.42 1.62
CA LEU A 167 14.59 -4.32 2.10
C LEU A 167 15.27 -5.69 2.31
N GLN A 168 14.49 -6.77 2.38
CA GLN A 168 15.00 -8.14 2.48
C GLN A 168 15.28 -8.80 1.13
N GLU A 169 14.63 -8.33 0.06
CA GLU A 169 14.89 -8.84 -1.29
C GLU A 169 16.30 -8.41 -1.76
N PRO A 170 17.13 -9.36 -2.25
CA PRO A 170 18.54 -9.14 -2.59
C PRO A 170 18.74 -8.32 -3.87
#